data_AF-K1GE75-F1
#
_entry.id   AF-K1GE75-F1
#
_cell.length_a   1.000
_cell.length_b   1.000
_cell.length_c   1.000
_cell.angle_alpha   90.00
_cell.angle_beta   90.00
_cell.angle_gamma   90.00
#
_symmetry.space_group_name_H-M   'P 1'
#
loop_
_entity.id
_entity.type
_entity.pdbx_description
1 polymer ?
#
loop_
_entity_poly.entity_id
_entity_poly.type
_entity_poly.pdbx_seq_one_letter_code
_entity_poly.pdbx_strand_id
1 'polypeptide(L)'
;MIITLIILTIIIFLIIIFNKRAVPAFLYHQVNPISNVSPELFEEHLKVIKEYKMNTITISEFYNKEVPTNSILLTFDDGYFDNYKYVFPLLKKYNMKATIFLNTLYIMDKRETEPEIKDNNTVNLEAMKEYIKSGKATINQYMSWEEIKEMYDSSLIDFQAHSHKHMAMFVDTKIEGLTNKNRMEAPELYLYGELEDNFPSFPKRGEYTGKAILIKKEFFKIFKEFYEKNIENKITDKNEILKKISRIY
;
A
#
# COMPACT_ATOMS: atom_id res chain seq x y z
N MET A 1 5.58 -45.78 -33.12
CA MET A 1 6.85 -45.61 -32.37
C MET A 1 7.52 -44.26 -32.66
N ILE A 2 7.80 -43.91 -33.92
CA ILE A 2 8.47 -42.63 -34.29
C ILE A 2 7.62 -41.39 -33.93
N ILE A 3 6.32 -41.40 -34.24
CA ILE A 3 5.41 -40.28 -33.94
C ILE A 3 5.31 -40.03 -32.43
N THR A 4 5.21 -41.10 -31.64
CA THR A 4 5.20 -41.04 -30.17
C THR A 4 6.48 -40.42 -29.61
N LEU A 5 7.64 -40.77 -30.19
CA LEU A 5 8.93 -40.23 -29.78
C LEU A 5 9.02 -38.72 -30.06
N ILE A 6 8.58 -38.28 -31.25
CA ILE A 6 8.55 -36.86 -31.63
C ILE A 6 7.65 -36.05 -30.71
N ILE A 7 6.46 -36.57 -30.37
CA ILE A 7 5.54 -35.91 -29.42
C ILE A 7 6.19 -35.79 -28.04
N LEU A 8 6.86 -36.84 -27.56
CA LEU A 8 7.53 -36.81 -26.26
C LEU A 8 8.67 -35.78 -26.23
N THR A 9 9.46 -35.70 -27.30
CA THR A 9 10.54 -34.73 -27.43
C THR A 9 10.01 -33.29 -27.47
N ILE A 10 8.92 -33.04 -28.21
CA ILE A 10 8.26 -31.73 -28.23
C ILE A 10 7.72 -31.39 -26.84
N ILE A 11 7.08 -32.32 -26.13
CA ILE A 11 6.59 -32.07 -24.76
C ILE A 11 7.75 -31.74 -23.81
N ILE A 12 8.85 -32.49 -23.84
CA ILE A 12 10.02 -32.23 -23.01
C ILE A 12 10.61 -30.85 -23.33
N PHE A 13 10.71 -30.52 -24.62
CA PHE A 13 11.22 -29.22 -25.08
C PHE A 13 10.30 -28.07 -24.66
N LEU A 14 8.98 -28.24 -24.73
CA LEU A 14 8.00 -27.28 -24.23
C LEU A 14 8.09 -27.13 -22.71
N ILE A 15 8.26 -28.23 -21.96
CA ILE A 15 8.48 -28.16 -20.50
C ILE A 15 9.75 -27.38 -20.20
N ILE A 16 10.85 -27.61 -20.93
CA ILE A 16 12.11 -26.87 -20.74
C ILE A 16 11.94 -25.38 -21.08
N ILE A 17 11.25 -25.05 -22.19
CA ILE A 17 10.99 -23.68 -22.64
C ILE A 17 10.04 -22.93 -21.69
N PHE A 18 9.01 -23.61 -21.20
CA PHE A 18 7.97 -23.03 -20.36
C PHE A 18 8.19 -23.24 -18.85
N ASN A 19 9.29 -23.88 -18.44
CA ASN A 19 9.75 -23.91 -17.05
C ASN A 19 10.36 -22.55 -16.69
N LYS A 20 9.57 -21.49 -16.80
CA LYS A 20 9.93 -20.19 -16.25
C LYS A 20 10.00 -20.35 -14.74
N ARG A 21 11.20 -20.23 -14.20
CA ARG A 21 11.43 -20.09 -12.75
C ARG A 21 10.75 -18.79 -12.33
N ALA A 22 9.57 -18.91 -11.73
CA ALA A 22 8.89 -17.81 -11.07
C ALA A 22 9.22 -17.85 -9.58
N VAL A 23 9.35 -16.67 -8.97
CA VAL A 23 9.46 -16.52 -7.52
C VAL A 23 8.14 -15.93 -7.05
N PRO A 24 7.32 -16.66 -6.27
CA PRO A 24 6.12 -16.09 -5.71
C PRO A 24 6.48 -14.99 -4.70
N ALA A 25 5.76 -13.87 -4.76
CA ALA A 25 5.87 -12.77 -3.82
C ALA A 25 4.59 -12.66 -3.01
N PHE A 26 4.71 -12.77 -1.68
CA PHE A 26 3.62 -12.65 -0.74
C PHE A 26 3.62 -11.25 -0.14
N LEU A 27 2.48 -10.57 -0.26
CA LEU A 27 2.29 -9.21 0.23
C LEU A 27 1.52 -9.23 1.55
N TYR A 28 2.12 -8.62 2.56
CA TYR A 28 1.55 -8.33 3.87
C TYR A 28 1.50 -6.82 4.09
N HIS A 29 0.73 -6.38 5.09
CA HIS A 29 0.74 -4.98 5.54
C HIS A 29 0.97 -4.99 7.05
N GLN A 30 -0.10 -5.29 7.80
CA GLN A 30 -0.08 -5.44 9.24
C GLN A 30 -0.08 -6.93 9.63
N VAL A 31 0.71 -7.28 10.65
CA VAL A 31 0.69 -8.59 11.30
C VAL A 31 0.61 -8.37 12.80
N ASN A 32 -0.60 -8.48 13.34
CA ASN A 32 -0.89 -8.19 14.74
C ASN A 32 -2.21 -8.85 15.17
N PRO A 33 -2.52 -8.91 16.49
CA PRO A 33 -3.70 -9.62 17.00
C PRO A 33 -5.07 -9.13 16.52
N ILE A 34 -5.17 -7.90 15.98
CA ILE A 34 -6.45 -7.32 15.52
C ILE A 34 -6.55 -7.27 13.98
N SER A 35 -5.48 -7.61 13.26
CA SER A 35 -5.42 -7.65 11.80
C SER A 35 -5.88 -9.00 11.24
N ASN A 36 -6.08 -9.07 9.92
CA ASN A 36 -6.43 -10.32 9.24
C ASN A 36 -5.36 -11.42 9.35
N VAL A 37 -4.10 -11.04 9.62
CA VAL A 37 -2.99 -11.98 9.80
C VAL A 37 -2.43 -11.80 11.20
N SER A 38 -2.80 -12.70 12.12
CA SER A 38 -2.23 -12.68 13.47
C SER A 38 -0.76 -13.13 13.47
N PRO A 39 0.01 -12.81 14.53
CA PRO A 39 1.38 -13.31 14.66
C PRO A 39 1.46 -14.84 14.63
N GLU A 40 0.48 -15.53 15.21
CA GLU A 40 0.40 -16.99 15.22
C GLU A 40 0.15 -17.53 13.81
N LEU A 41 -0.78 -16.93 13.06
CA LEU A 41 -1.03 -17.32 11.66
C LEU A 41 0.19 -17.05 10.77
N PHE A 42 0.85 -15.91 10.95
CA PHE A 42 2.09 -15.62 10.23
C PHE A 42 3.20 -16.63 10.58
N GLU A 43 3.33 -17.02 11.84
CA GLU A 43 4.28 -18.07 12.24
C GLU A 43 3.95 -19.42 11.58
N GLU A 44 2.67 -19.79 11.42
CA GLU A 44 2.29 -20.97 10.64
C GLU A 44 2.74 -20.87 9.18
N HIS A 45 2.65 -19.69 8.56
CA HIS A 45 3.21 -19.48 7.21
C HIS A 45 4.72 -19.75 7.19
N LEU A 46 5.48 -19.26 8.19
CA LEU A 46 6.92 -19.51 8.28
C LEU A 46 7.25 -20.99 8.52
N LYS A 47 6.43 -21.70 9.31
CA LYS A 47 6.57 -23.16 9.51
C LYS A 47 6.40 -23.91 8.20
N VAL A 48 5.40 -23.55 7.39
CA VAL A 48 5.20 -24.14 6.05
C VAL A 48 6.40 -23.85 5.16
N ILE A 49 6.87 -22.59 5.07
CA ILE A 49 8.05 -22.23 4.27
C ILE A 49 9.27 -23.08 4.67
N LYS A 50 9.48 -23.29 5.98
CA LYS A 50 10.55 -24.11 6.52
C LYS A 50 10.38 -25.60 6.18
N GLU A 51 9.17 -26.14 6.34
CA GLU A 51 8.84 -27.54 6.04
C GLU A 51 9.14 -27.88 4.57
N TYR A 52 8.75 -26.99 3.65
CA TYR A 52 8.99 -27.13 2.22
C TYR A 52 10.40 -26.67 1.78
N LYS A 53 11.28 -26.34 2.73
CA LYS A 53 12.69 -25.93 2.49
C LYS A 53 12.79 -24.82 1.44
N MET A 54 11.90 -23.83 1.53
CA MET A 54 11.89 -22.67 0.64
C MET A 54 12.93 -21.64 1.09
N ASN A 55 13.61 -21.03 0.12
CA ASN A 55 14.57 -19.97 0.37
C ASN A 55 13.84 -18.61 0.41
N THR A 56 13.80 -17.98 1.57
CA THR A 56 13.34 -16.58 1.66
C THR A 56 14.46 -15.66 1.18
N ILE A 57 14.16 -14.84 0.19
CA ILE A 57 15.10 -13.88 -0.38
C ILE A 57 14.52 -12.46 -0.27
N THR A 58 15.38 -11.45 -0.41
CA THR A 58 14.92 -10.05 -0.50
C THR A 58 14.80 -9.59 -1.95
N ILE A 59 14.13 -8.46 -2.18
CA ILE A 59 14.05 -7.85 -3.52
C ILE A 59 15.45 -7.52 -4.06
N SER A 60 16.34 -6.96 -3.23
CA SER A 60 17.72 -6.71 -3.64
C SER A 60 18.47 -7.99 -4.04
N GLU A 61 18.24 -9.11 -3.35
CA GLU A 61 18.84 -10.40 -3.72
C GLU A 61 18.25 -10.98 -5.00
N PHE A 62 16.94 -10.80 -5.21
CA PHE A 62 16.26 -11.21 -6.43
C PHE A 62 16.83 -10.52 -7.68
N TYR A 63 17.16 -9.23 -7.59
CA TYR A 63 17.72 -8.47 -8.73
C TYR A 63 19.23 -8.65 -8.93
N ASN A 64 20.01 -8.81 -7.85
CA ASN A 64 21.47 -8.68 -7.90
C ASN A 64 22.24 -10.00 -7.76
N LYS A 65 21.56 -11.12 -7.47
CA LYS A 65 22.21 -12.41 -7.24
C LYS A 65 21.56 -13.49 -8.09
N GLU A 66 22.27 -14.61 -8.24
CA GLU A 66 21.62 -15.83 -8.72
C GLU A 66 20.56 -16.27 -7.72
N VAL A 67 19.32 -16.38 -8.18
CA VAL A 67 18.19 -16.78 -7.35
C VAL A 67 18.19 -18.29 -7.15
N PRO A 68 18.29 -18.80 -5.90
CA PRO A 68 18.18 -20.23 -5.64
C PRO A 68 16.85 -20.78 -6.13
N THR A 69 16.85 -22.04 -6.57
CA THR A 69 15.58 -22.75 -6.83
C THR A 69 14.74 -22.82 -5.55
N ASN A 70 13.42 -22.87 -5.69
CA ASN A 70 12.49 -22.91 -4.56
C ASN A 70 12.58 -21.66 -3.65
N SER A 71 12.74 -20.48 -4.26
CA SER A 71 12.76 -19.21 -3.53
C SER A 71 11.37 -18.58 -3.43
N ILE A 72 11.17 -17.76 -2.41
CA ILE A 72 9.95 -17.00 -2.10
C ILE A 72 10.32 -15.61 -1.61
N LEU A 73 9.53 -14.60 -1.98
CA LEU A 73 9.65 -13.24 -1.49
C LEU A 73 8.56 -12.99 -0.43
N LEU A 74 8.97 -12.54 0.75
CA LEU A 74 8.05 -12.02 1.78
C LEU A 74 8.16 -10.50 1.75
N THR A 75 7.06 -9.82 1.45
CA THR A 75 7.01 -8.37 1.28
C THR A 75 5.97 -7.73 2.20
N PHE A 76 6.29 -6.55 2.73
CA PHE A 76 5.42 -5.77 3.60
C PHE A 76 5.35 -4.34 3.10
N ASP A 77 4.16 -3.78 2.99
CA ASP A 77 3.96 -2.38 2.60
C ASP A 77 3.75 -1.47 3.83
N ASP A 78 3.87 -0.16 3.60
CA ASP A 78 3.62 0.96 4.52
C ASP A 78 4.60 1.17 5.69
N GLY A 79 5.24 0.12 6.22
CA GLY A 79 6.23 0.26 7.30
C GLY A 79 5.63 0.45 8.70
N TYR A 80 4.53 -0.24 8.99
CA TYR A 80 3.86 -0.21 10.30
C TYR A 80 4.75 -0.73 11.44
N PHE A 81 4.56 -0.18 12.64
CA PHE A 81 5.32 -0.57 13.84
C PHE A 81 5.18 -2.08 14.16
N ASP A 82 4.03 -2.67 13.87
CA ASP A 82 3.79 -4.09 14.13
C ASP A 82 4.73 -5.03 13.35
N ASN A 83 5.30 -4.57 12.23
CA ASN A 83 6.31 -5.31 11.48
C ASN A 83 7.60 -5.46 12.30
N TYR A 84 8.00 -4.42 13.04
CA TYR A 84 9.10 -4.52 13.98
C TYR A 84 8.72 -5.38 15.20
N LYS A 85 7.54 -5.13 15.79
CA LYS A 85 7.12 -5.78 17.04
C LYS A 85 6.87 -7.29 16.92
N TYR A 86 6.17 -7.74 15.87
CA TYR A 86 5.70 -9.12 15.75
C TYR A 86 6.40 -9.90 14.63
N VAL A 87 6.64 -9.27 13.47
CA VAL A 87 7.22 -9.96 12.31
C VAL A 87 8.72 -10.19 12.50
N PHE A 88 9.47 -9.16 12.90
CA PHE A 88 10.93 -9.25 12.99
C PHE A 88 11.44 -10.34 13.97
N PRO A 89 10.88 -10.52 15.19
CA PRO A 89 11.28 -11.62 16.07
C PRO A 89 11.03 -13.00 15.46
N LEU A 90 9.93 -13.17 14.72
CA LEU A 90 9.61 -14.43 14.04
C LEU A 90 10.58 -14.68 12.88
N LEU A 91 10.88 -13.68 12.05
CA LEU A 91 11.89 -13.80 11.00
C LEU A 91 13.27 -14.16 11.57
N LYS A 92 13.67 -13.58 12.70
CA LYS A 92 14.89 -13.96 13.44
C LYS A 92 14.85 -15.42 13.89
N LYS A 93 13.76 -15.86 14.51
CA LYS A 93 13.56 -17.25 15.01
C LYS A 93 13.71 -18.29 13.91
N TYR A 94 13.25 -17.98 12.70
CA TYR A 94 13.27 -18.90 11.56
C TYR A 94 14.46 -18.67 10.61
N ASN A 95 15.30 -17.66 10.87
CA ASN A 95 16.38 -17.19 9.99
C ASN A 95 15.89 -16.95 8.55
N MET A 96 14.77 -16.22 8.45
CA MET A 96 14.10 -15.92 7.19
C MET A 96 14.21 -14.44 6.84
N LYS A 97 14.25 -14.17 5.55
CA LYS A 97 14.40 -12.82 5.01
C LYS A 97 13.08 -12.23 4.52
N ALA A 98 12.98 -10.91 4.55
CA ALA A 98 11.85 -10.18 4.00
C ALA A 98 12.28 -8.84 3.41
N THR A 99 11.37 -8.19 2.68
CA THR A 99 11.53 -6.81 2.21
C THR A 99 10.37 -5.96 2.71
N ILE A 100 10.65 -4.78 3.25
CA ILE A 100 9.62 -3.81 3.67
C ILE A 100 9.70 -2.57 2.77
N PHE A 101 8.58 -2.19 2.16
CA PHE A 101 8.44 -0.98 1.39
C PHE A 101 7.98 0.16 2.30
N LEU A 102 8.83 1.20 2.43
CA LEU A 102 8.65 2.27 3.41
C LEU A 102 7.99 3.52 2.83
N ASN A 103 7.03 4.04 3.60
CA ASN A 103 6.48 5.38 3.44
C ASN A 103 7.28 6.39 4.28
N THR A 104 8.24 7.08 3.67
CA THR A 104 9.23 7.86 4.45
C THR A 104 8.67 9.07 5.21
N LEU A 105 7.49 9.59 4.86
CA LEU A 105 6.85 10.69 5.59
C LEU A 105 6.45 10.32 7.03
N TYR A 106 6.11 9.05 7.27
CA TYR A 106 5.51 8.62 8.54
C TYR A 106 6.53 8.10 9.56
N ILE A 107 7.77 7.88 9.13
CA ILE A 107 8.85 7.32 9.94
C ILE A 107 9.41 8.41 10.85
N MET A 108 9.47 8.11 12.15
CA MET A 108 10.08 8.96 13.16
C MET A 108 11.54 8.59 13.41
N ASP A 109 12.32 9.46 14.05
CA ASP A 109 13.71 9.15 14.37
C ASP A 109 13.83 8.01 15.39
N LYS A 110 13.08 8.12 16.49
CA LYS A 110 13.12 7.18 17.62
C LYS A 110 11.76 7.09 18.28
N ARG A 111 11.40 5.87 18.71
CA ARG A 111 10.24 5.61 19.55
C ARG A 111 10.58 5.77 21.03
N GLU A 112 9.78 6.56 21.73
CA GLU A 112 9.92 6.73 23.19
C GLU A 112 9.04 5.74 23.96
N THR A 113 7.81 5.52 23.49
CA THR A 113 6.83 4.66 24.13
C THR A 113 6.17 3.73 23.12
N GLU A 114 5.85 2.53 23.56
CA GLU A 114 5.14 1.56 22.74
C GLU A 114 3.67 1.96 22.55
N PRO A 115 3.17 2.04 21.31
CA PRO A 115 1.78 2.38 21.04
C PRO A 115 0.85 1.17 21.29
N GLU A 116 -0.42 1.47 21.57
CA GLU A 116 -1.49 0.52 21.33
C GLU A 116 -1.66 0.32 19.82
N ILE A 117 -1.79 -0.92 19.37
CA ILE A 117 -1.91 -1.24 17.94
C ILE A 117 -3.28 -0.81 17.43
N LYS A 118 -3.28 -0.13 16.29
CA LYS A 118 -4.49 0.30 15.57
C LYS A 118 -4.52 -0.31 14.17
N ASP A 119 -5.71 -0.41 13.59
CA ASP A 119 -5.87 -0.85 12.19
C ASP A 119 -5.30 0.17 11.21
N ASN A 120 -4.91 -0.31 10.04
CA ASN A 120 -4.27 0.47 8.98
C ASN A 120 -5.09 1.71 8.55
N ASN A 121 -6.42 1.62 8.46
CA ASN A 121 -7.24 2.76 8.07
C ASN A 121 -7.18 3.87 9.12
N THR A 122 -7.30 3.52 10.39
CA THR A 122 -7.16 4.46 11.50
C THR A 122 -5.77 5.08 11.54
N VAL A 123 -4.71 4.27 11.41
CA VAL A 123 -3.32 4.74 11.39
C VAL A 123 -3.10 5.74 10.24
N ASN A 124 -3.52 5.40 9.03
CA ASN A 124 -3.32 6.24 7.85
C ASN A 124 -4.08 7.57 7.99
N LEU A 125 -5.32 7.53 8.50
CA LEU A 125 -6.13 8.73 8.70
C LEU A 125 -5.56 9.65 9.78
N GLU A 126 -5.14 9.12 10.93
CA GLU A 126 -4.53 9.89 12.02
C GLU A 126 -3.22 10.55 11.57
N ALA A 127 -2.37 9.82 10.84
CA ALA A 127 -1.11 10.33 10.33
C ALA A 127 -1.33 11.50 9.36
N MET A 128 -2.34 11.36 8.50
CA MET A 128 -2.69 12.39 7.53
C MET A 128 -3.33 13.63 8.18
N LYS A 129 -4.15 13.44 9.22
CA LYS A 129 -4.66 14.57 10.04
C LYS A 129 -3.53 15.35 10.69
N GLU A 130 -2.56 14.65 11.28
CA GLU A 130 -1.38 15.31 11.87
C GLU A 130 -0.57 16.05 10.81
N TYR A 131 -0.38 15.44 9.63
CA TYR A 131 0.33 16.08 8.52
C TYR A 131 -0.32 17.39 8.06
N ILE A 132 -1.65 17.42 7.93
CA ILE A 132 -2.36 18.66 7.58
C ILE A 132 -2.22 19.73 8.67
N LYS A 133 -2.21 19.31 9.94
CA LYS A 133 -2.14 20.22 11.08
C LYS A 133 -0.75 20.81 11.29
N SER A 134 0.30 19.99 11.23
CA SER A 134 1.65 20.38 11.67
C SER A 134 2.72 20.25 10.58
N GLY A 135 2.40 19.65 9.43
CA GLY A 135 3.36 19.31 8.39
C GLY A 135 4.18 18.05 8.69
N LYS A 136 3.97 17.42 9.86
CA LYS A 136 4.59 16.15 10.27
C LYS A 136 3.54 15.06 10.33
N ALA A 137 3.91 13.81 10.04
CA ALA A 137 2.94 12.70 10.01
C ALA A 137 3.31 11.55 10.97
N THR A 138 4.23 11.81 11.90
CA THR A 138 4.82 10.81 12.79
C THR A 138 3.94 10.57 14.03
N ILE A 139 2.99 9.64 13.93
CA ILE A 139 1.96 9.38 14.97
C ILE A 139 2.22 8.16 15.87
N ASN A 140 3.47 7.74 16.00
CA ASN A 140 3.86 6.57 16.81
C ASN A 140 3.26 5.22 16.38
N GLN A 141 2.74 5.09 15.15
CA GLN A 141 2.16 3.84 14.63
C GLN A 141 2.98 3.19 13.49
N TYR A 142 3.99 3.91 12.99
CA TYR A 142 4.96 3.42 12.01
C TYR A 142 6.28 3.14 12.71
N MET A 143 7.16 2.34 12.09
CA MET A 143 8.51 2.12 12.60
C MET A 143 9.30 3.43 12.70
N SER A 144 10.31 3.42 13.56
CA SER A 144 11.32 4.46 13.68
C SER A 144 12.59 4.12 12.89
N TRP A 145 13.41 5.13 12.57
CA TRP A 145 14.69 4.92 11.89
C TRP A 145 15.64 4.03 12.72
N GLU A 146 15.59 4.10 14.05
CA GLU A 146 16.37 3.22 14.93
C GLU A 146 15.97 1.74 14.78
N GLU A 147 14.66 1.45 14.81
CA GLU A 147 14.10 0.11 14.60
C GLU A 147 14.42 -0.43 13.19
N ILE A 148 14.27 0.43 12.17
CA ILE A 148 14.62 0.11 10.77
C ILE A 148 16.09 -0.22 10.65
N LYS A 149 16.97 0.56 11.29
CA LYS A 149 18.41 0.33 11.27
C LYS A 149 18.76 -1.01 11.92
N GLU A 150 18.18 -1.34 13.07
CA GLU A 150 18.37 -2.65 13.71
C GLU A 150 17.97 -3.81 12.78
N MET A 151 16.79 -3.69 12.17
CA MET A 151 16.27 -4.68 11.22
C MET A 151 17.19 -4.85 10.01
N TYR A 152 17.69 -3.75 9.45
CA TYR A 152 18.61 -3.77 8.32
C TYR A 152 19.97 -4.40 8.68
N ASP A 153 20.55 -3.99 9.81
CA ASP A 153 21.86 -4.48 10.27
C ASP A 153 21.83 -5.99 10.58
N SER A 154 20.66 -6.56 10.86
CA SER A 154 20.49 -8.01 11.03
C SER A 154 20.74 -8.82 9.74
N SER A 155 20.78 -8.17 8.58
CA SER A 155 20.84 -8.79 7.25
C SER A 155 19.64 -9.67 6.87
N LEU A 156 18.58 -9.68 7.69
CA LEU A 156 17.33 -10.39 7.40
C LEU A 156 16.34 -9.52 6.62
N ILE A 157 16.38 -8.19 6.82
CA ILE A 157 15.40 -7.28 6.25
C ILE A 157 16.06 -6.35 5.26
N ASP A 158 15.50 -6.30 4.06
CA ASP A 158 15.77 -5.26 3.07
C ASP A 158 14.67 -4.19 3.13
N PHE A 159 15.01 -2.95 2.81
CA PHE A 159 14.06 -1.84 2.78
C PHE A 159 14.03 -1.19 1.41
N GLN A 160 12.83 -1.01 0.88
CA GLN A 160 12.59 -0.43 -0.44
C GLN A 160 11.59 0.73 -0.34
N ALA A 161 11.35 1.46 -1.43
CA ALA A 161 10.49 2.64 -1.41
C ALA A 161 9.02 2.29 -1.64
N HIS A 162 8.13 2.82 -0.79
CA HIS A 162 6.67 2.85 -1.01
C HIS A 162 6.17 4.29 -1.22
N SER A 163 6.98 5.09 -1.92
CA SER A 163 6.83 6.55 -2.07
C SER A 163 7.07 7.33 -0.77
N HIS A 164 6.93 8.65 -0.84
CA HIS A 164 7.06 9.50 0.34
C HIS A 164 5.80 9.47 1.21
N LYS A 165 4.60 9.61 0.62
CA LYS A 165 3.33 9.78 1.35
C LYS A 165 2.30 8.67 1.13
N HIS A 166 2.46 7.86 0.09
CA HIS A 166 1.50 6.84 -0.35
C HIS A 166 0.08 7.39 -0.49
N MET A 167 -0.08 8.40 -1.36
CA MET A 167 -1.34 9.10 -1.59
C MET A 167 -1.85 8.90 -3.01
N ALA A 168 -3.16 8.67 -3.14
CA ALA A 168 -3.81 8.70 -4.44
C ALA A 168 -3.82 10.12 -5.01
N MET A 169 -3.70 10.22 -6.34
CA MET A 169 -3.75 11.49 -7.06
C MET A 169 -4.91 11.52 -8.05
N PHE A 170 -5.42 12.73 -8.34
CA PHE A 170 -6.36 12.93 -9.45
C PHE A 170 -5.67 12.65 -10.77
N VAL A 171 -6.37 11.94 -11.66
CA VAL A 171 -5.86 11.59 -13.00
C VAL A 171 -6.69 12.18 -14.13
N ASP A 172 -7.86 12.73 -13.82
CA ASP A 172 -8.78 13.35 -14.78
C ASP A 172 -9.52 14.52 -14.10
N THR A 173 -9.87 15.54 -14.88
CA THR A 173 -10.72 16.67 -14.44
C THR A 173 -12.21 16.40 -14.65
N LYS A 174 -12.58 15.25 -15.23
CA LYS A 174 -13.97 14.87 -15.39
C LYS A 174 -14.58 14.50 -14.04
N ILE A 175 -15.63 15.21 -13.64
CA ILE A 175 -16.40 14.90 -12.44
C ILE A 175 -17.17 13.58 -12.65
N GLU A 176 -16.99 12.62 -11.75
CA GLU A 176 -17.65 11.30 -11.78
C GLU A 176 -18.72 11.13 -10.69
N GLY A 177 -18.74 12.04 -9.72
CA GLY A 177 -19.64 11.94 -8.58
C GLY A 177 -19.54 13.13 -7.66
N LEU A 178 -20.12 12.95 -6.48
CA LEU A 178 -20.08 13.90 -5.38
C LEU A 178 -19.59 13.18 -4.13
N THR A 179 -18.83 13.87 -3.31
CA THR A 179 -18.29 13.37 -2.05
C THR A 179 -19.39 13.16 -1.00
N ASN A 180 -19.09 12.28 -0.04
CA ASN A 180 -19.88 12.07 1.17
C ASN A 180 -18.93 12.14 2.37
N LYS A 181 -19.16 13.07 3.29
CA LYS A 181 -18.26 13.33 4.43
C LYS A 181 -18.09 12.14 5.37
N ASN A 182 -19.02 11.19 5.36
CA ASN A 182 -18.97 9.99 6.21
C ASN A 182 -18.00 8.91 5.68
N ARG A 183 -17.37 9.11 4.52
CA ARG A 183 -16.40 8.18 3.91
C ARG A 183 -14.99 8.76 3.83
N MET A 184 -14.58 9.50 4.86
CA MET A 184 -13.26 10.12 4.88
C MET A 184 -12.16 9.09 5.11
N GLU A 185 -11.36 8.82 4.09
CA GLU A 185 -10.09 8.09 4.19
C GLU A 185 -8.92 9.06 4.01
N ALA A 186 -7.69 8.60 4.26
CA ALA A 186 -6.49 9.43 4.17
C ALA A 186 -6.31 10.10 2.79
N PRO A 187 -6.54 9.43 1.65
CA PRO A 187 -6.41 10.07 0.33
C PRO A 187 -7.42 11.19 0.11
N GLU A 188 -8.68 11.04 0.56
CA GLU A 188 -9.71 12.07 0.53
C GLU A 188 -9.27 13.27 1.36
N LEU A 189 -8.81 13.01 2.58
CA LEU A 189 -8.34 14.08 3.46
C LEU A 189 -7.15 14.84 2.85
N TYR A 190 -6.22 14.14 2.19
CA TYR A 190 -5.10 14.76 1.49
C TYR A 190 -5.54 15.65 0.31
N LEU A 191 -6.43 15.12 -0.54
CA LEU A 191 -6.82 15.77 -1.78
C LEU A 191 -7.79 16.94 -1.56
N TYR A 192 -8.75 16.78 -0.66
CA TYR A 192 -9.84 17.74 -0.44
C TYR A 192 -9.60 18.61 0.80
N GLY A 193 -8.75 18.19 1.76
CA GLY A 193 -8.77 18.73 3.11
C GLY A 193 -9.88 18.05 3.93
N GLU A 194 -10.51 18.77 4.86
CA GLU A 194 -11.72 18.23 5.50
C GLU A 194 -12.79 17.95 4.44
N LEU A 195 -13.16 16.67 4.30
CA LEU A 195 -14.14 16.21 3.33
C LEU A 195 -15.53 16.74 3.70
N GLU A 196 -16.10 17.52 2.80
CA GLU A 196 -17.48 17.98 2.90
C GLU A 196 -18.39 17.16 1.99
N ASP A 197 -19.70 17.22 2.24
CA ASP A 197 -20.69 16.66 1.31
C ASP A 197 -20.75 17.49 0.03
N ASN A 198 -21.08 16.85 -1.10
CA ASN A 198 -21.35 17.53 -2.37
C ASN A 198 -20.15 18.24 -3.03
N PHE A 199 -18.91 17.93 -2.66
CA PHE A 199 -17.75 18.30 -3.47
C PHE A 199 -17.68 17.42 -4.72
N PRO A 200 -17.18 17.94 -5.85
CA PRO A 200 -17.01 17.15 -7.05
C PRO A 200 -15.96 16.08 -6.81
N SER A 201 -16.32 14.82 -7.06
CA SER A 201 -15.36 13.72 -7.01
C SER A 201 -14.77 13.47 -8.40
N PHE A 202 -13.48 13.19 -8.44
CA PHE A 202 -12.72 12.94 -9.65
C PHE A 202 -12.08 11.56 -9.62
N PRO A 203 -11.84 10.94 -10.79
CA PRO A 203 -11.06 9.72 -10.89
C PRO A 203 -9.70 9.85 -10.19
N LYS A 204 -9.37 8.87 -9.35
CA LYS A 204 -8.12 8.79 -8.58
C LYS A 204 -7.38 7.50 -8.90
N ARG A 205 -6.05 7.52 -8.81
CA ARG A 205 -5.20 6.32 -8.83
C ARG A 205 -4.07 6.41 -7.81
N GLY A 206 -3.66 5.26 -7.28
CA GLY A 206 -2.50 5.11 -6.39
C GLY A 206 -1.18 4.86 -7.13
N GLU A 207 -1.08 5.17 -8.42
CA GLU A 207 0.02 4.73 -9.27
C GLU A 207 1.30 5.60 -9.14
N TYR A 208 2.45 4.92 -9.16
CA TYR A 208 3.79 5.49 -8.99
C TYR A 208 4.33 6.27 -10.19
N THR A 209 3.70 6.16 -11.37
CA THR A 209 4.17 6.85 -12.58
C THR A 209 3.00 7.19 -13.51
N GLY A 210 2.67 8.47 -13.61
CA GLY A 210 1.64 8.97 -14.51
C GLY A 210 1.51 10.50 -14.41
N LYS A 211 0.91 11.15 -15.41
CA LYS A 211 0.54 12.56 -15.28
C LYS A 211 -0.56 12.68 -14.22
N ALA A 212 -0.27 13.39 -13.14
CA ALA A 212 -1.27 13.73 -12.13
C ALA A 212 -1.81 15.14 -12.37
N ILE A 213 -3.03 15.37 -11.91
CA ILE A 213 -3.69 16.66 -11.94
C ILE A 213 -3.74 17.22 -10.52
N LEU A 214 -3.29 18.46 -10.34
CA LEU A 214 -3.44 19.18 -9.09
C LEU A 214 -4.64 20.11 -9.18
N ILE A 215 -5.72 19.74 -8.51
CA ILE A 215 -6.89 20.61 -8.35
C ILE A 215 -6.64 21.47 -7.11
N LYS A 216 -6.64 22.80 -7.29
CA LYS A 216 -6.41 23.74 -6.18
C LYS A 216 -7.58 23.68 -5.19
N LYS A 217 -7.28 23.75 -3.89
CA LYS A 217 -8.32 23.72 -2.84
C LYS A 217 -9.40 24.80 -3.01
N GLU A 218 -9.03 25.95 -3.55
CA GLU A 218 -9.94 27.06 -3.88
C GLU A 218 -11.08 26.65 -4.83
N PHE A 219 -10.83 25.73 -5.76
CA PHE A 219 -11.85 25.23 -6.68
C PHE A 219 -13.01 24.57 -5.94
N PHE A 220 -12.74 23.79 -4.88
CA PHE A 220 -13.80 23.13 -4.10
C PHE A 220 -14.73 24.14 -3.43
N LYS A 221 -14.16 25.24 -2.93
CA LYS A 221 -14.95 26.35 -2.36
C LYS A 221 -15.84 27.01 -3.41
N ILE A 222 -15.27 27.35 -4.57
CA ILE A 222 -16.01 27.95 -5.69
C ILE A 222 -17.13 27.00 -6.17
N PHE A 223 -16.84 25.71 -6.27
CA PHE A 223 -17.81 24.71 -6.68
C PHE A 223 -18.97 24.62 -5.68
N LYS A 224 -18.68 24.63 -4.37
CA LYS A 224 -19.71 24.57 -3.33
C LYS A 224 -20.71 25.71 -3.47
N GLU A 225 -20.21 26.94 -3.59
CA GLU A 225 -21.04 28.13 -3.81
C GLU A 225 -21.90 28.00 -5.07
N PHE A 226 -21.34 27.45 -6.15
CA PHE A 226 -22.11 27.14 -7.36
C PHE A 226 -23.19 26.07 -7.11
N TYR A 227 -22.86 24.99 -6.41
CA TYR A 227 -23.75 23.85 -6.17
C TYR A 227 -24.96 24.27 -5.34
N GLU A 228 -24.74 24.94 -4.20
CA GLU A 228 -25.78 25.46 -3.32
C GLU A 228 -26.72 26.42 -4.07
N LYS A 229 -26.14 27.31 -4.90
CA LYS A 229 -26.92 28.28 -5.66
C LYS A 229 -27.73 27.65 -6.79
N ASN A 230 -27.23 26.63 -7.49
CA ASN A 230 -27.76 26.22 -8.79
C ASN A 230 -28.34 24.80 -8.83
N ILE A 231 -28.08 23.98 -7.81
CA ILE A 231 -28.37 22.55 -7.82
C ILE A 231 -29.09 22.13 -6.55
N GLU A 232 -28.57 22.50 -5.39
CA GLU A 232 -29.12 22.08 -4.11
C GLU A 232 -30.60 22.45 -3.99
N ASN A 233 -31.43 21.47 -3.60
CA ASN A 233 -32.89 21.56 -3.52
C ASN A 233 -33.62 21.93 -4.83
N LYS A 234 -32.91 21.98 -5.97
CA LYS A 234 -33.48 22.32 -7.29
C LYS A 234 -33.44 21.15 -8.27
N ILE A 235 -32.42 20.30 -8.17
CA ILE A 235 -32.25 19.11 -9.01
C ILE A 235 -32.01 17.93 -8.08
N THR A 236 -32.78 16.87 -8.25
CA THR A 236 -32.68 15.66 -7.44
C THR A 236 -32.16 14.46 -8.23
N ASP A 237 -32.32 14.47 -9.56
CA ASP A 237 -31.81 13.40 -10.41
C ASP A 237 -30.29 13.46 -10.52
N LYS A 238 -29.62 12.37 -10.17
CA LYS A 238 -28.17 12.27 -10.14
C LYS A 238 -27.54 12.48 -11.52
N ASN A 239 -28.16 11.98 -12.59
CA ASN A 239 -27.61 12.12 -13.94
C ASN A 239 -27.72 13.55 -14.45
N GLU A 240 -28.82 14.23 -14.12
CA GLU A 240 -29.02 15.64 -14.43
C GLU A 240 -28.03 16.53 -13.67
N ILE A 241 -27.79 16.25 -12.38
CA ILE A 241 -26.75 16.92 -11.59
C ILE A 241 -25.39 16.77 -12.26
N LEU A 242 -24.97 15.53 -12.58
CA LEU A 242 -23.69 15.26 -13.24
C LEU A 242 -23.57 15.98 -14.60
N LYS A 243 -24.66 16.01 -15.37
CA LYS A 243 -24.70 16.72 -16.66
C LYS A 243 -24.59 18.24 -16.50
N LYS A 244 -25.10 18.80 -15.41
CA LYS A 244 -25.02 20.24 -15.15
C LYS A 244 -23.64 20.67 -14.67
N ILE A 245 -23.04 19.91 -13.75
CA ILE A 245 -21.72 20.24 -13.19
C ILE A 245 -20.56 19.99 -14.17
N SER A 246 -20.71 19.07 -15.12
CA SER A 246 -19.71 18.82 -16.18
C SER A 246 -19.59 19.95 -17.20
N ARG A 247 -20.41 21.00 -17.10
CA ARG A 247 -20.37 22.19 -17.96
C ARG A 247 -19.70 23.40 -17.30
N ILE A 248 -19.19 23.25 -16.09
CA ILE A 248 -18.44 24.29 -15.38
C ILE A 248 -17.03 24.31 -15.98
N TYR A 249 -16.76 25.31 -16.82
CA TYR A 249 -15.41 25.61 -17.37
C TYR A 249 -14.88 26.87 -16.70
#